data_AF-A0A3N5SS68-F1
#
_entry.id   AF-A0A3N5SS68-F1
#
_cell.length_a   1.000
_cell.length_b   1.000
_cell.length_c   1.000
_cell.angle_alpha   90.00
_cell.angle_beta   90.00
_cell.angle_gamma   90.00
#
_symmetry.space_group_name_H-M   'P 1'
#
loop_
_entity.id
_entity.type
_entity.pdbx_description
1 polymer ?
#
loop_
_entity_poly.entity_id
_entity_poly.type
_entity_poly.pdbx_seq_one_letter_code
_entity_poly.pdbx_strand_id
1 'polypeptide(L)'
;MNRGASLLFNCVTWIFLGLTGGALVIFYGVATDASEPPIFAPEKAEVLPTVAAFGTPPPRPSWTPSVTPLPTRTDTPTATLTLTDTPTQTPTLTPTITNTPGPTGTFTPSPTKTLVPHTPTPTRTPTPTASFTPTLTPSATGPTGTPTGTQSPYPFMVQPSSLILRENFANSAGCSWQGVAGQVSTDRGEPVTGVQVRATGETMGERTTLSGTNQVYGPAGWEIVLGSSTNTARYQVALWADGVQISPTVEIVFPNSCQQNLATVNFIQTRPY
;
A
#
# COMPACT_ATOMS: atom_id res chain seq x y z
N MET A 1 -73.19 -15.61 -46.81
CA MET A 1 -72.06 -14.81 -46.31
C MET A 1 -70.76 -15.53 -46.66
N ASN A 2 -69.89 -15.01 -47.53
CA ASN A 2 -68.53 -15.57 -47.74
C ASN A 2 -67.52 -14.61 -48.43
N ARG A 3 -67.84 -13.32 -48.62
CA ARG A 3 -66.93 -12.36 -49.29
C ARG A 3 -65.78 -11.86 -48.39
N GLY A 4 -65.88 -12.01 -47.06
CA GLY A 4 -64.85 -11.54 -46.12
C GLY A 4 -63.63 -12.46 -45.98
N ALA A 5 -63.83 -13.78 -46.07
CA ALA A 5 -62.75 -14.76 -45.91
C ALA A 5 -61.76 -14.71 -47.09
N SER A 6 -62.26 -14.64 -48.33
CA SER A 6 -61.40 -14.55 -49.52
C SER A 6 -60.55 -13.28 -49.57
N LEU A 7 -61.03 -12.19 -48.97
CA LEU A 7 -60.31 -10.92 -48.91
C LEU A 7 -59.17 -10.98 -47.89
N LEU A 8 -59.39 -11.65 -46.75
CA LEU A 8 -58.34 -11.95 -45.76
C LEU A 8 -57.25 -12.86 -46.34
N PHE A 9 -57.63 -13.95 -47.02
CA PHE A 9 -56.64 -14.84 -47.64
C PHE A 9 -55.82 -14.13 -48.71
N ASN A 10 -56.44 -13.30 -49.56
CA ASN A 10 -55.71 -12.50 -50.55
C ASN A 10 -54.73 -11.51 -49.87
N CYS A 11 -55.15 -10.82 -48.82
CA CYS A 11 -54.25 -9.92 -48.08
C CYS A 11 -53.05 -10.67 -47.49
N VAL A 12 -53.27 -11.85 -46.89
CA VAL A 12 -52.20 -12.68 -46.34
C VAL A 12 -51.25 -13.14 -47.45
N THR A 13 -51.76 -13.58 -48.60
CA THR A 13 -50.93 -13.95 -49.76
C THR A 13 -50.06 -12.79 -50.23
N TRP A 14 -50.59 -11.57 -50.32
CA TRP A 14 -49.82 -10.39 -50.70
C TRP A 14 -48.73 -10.03 -49.68
N ILE A 15 -49.00 -10.20 -48.39
CA ILE A 15 -48.00 -9.98 -47.33
C ILE A 15 -46.86 -11.00 -47.45
N PHE A 16 -47.16 -12.29 -47.61
CA PHE A 16 -46.13 -13.32 -47.78
C PHE A 16 -45.30 -13.11 -49.06
N LEU A 17 -45.93 -12.67 -50.15
CA LEU A 17 -45.24 -12.38 -51.40
C LEU A 17 -44.30 -11.16 -51.26
N GLY A 18 -44.73 -10.12 -50.53
CA GLY A 18 -43.89 -8.97 -50.19
C GLY A 18 -42.70 -9.33 -49.29
N LEU A 19 -42.93 -10.13 -48.24
CA LEU A 19 -41.87 -10.61 -47.35
C LEU A 19 -40.84 -11.46 -48.10
N THR A 20 -41.30 -12.34 -49.00
CA THR A 20 -40.41 -13.19 -49.82
C THR A 20 -39.59 -12.35 -50.79
N GLY A 21 -40.20 -11.33 -51.42
CA GLY A 21 -39.48 -10.39 -52.27
C GLY A 21 -38.42 -9.59 -51.51
N GLY A 22 -38.76 -9.08 -50.32
CA GLY A 22 -37.80 -8.38 -49.45
C GLY A 22 -36.61 -9.25 -49.04
N ALA A 23 -36.88 -10.51 -48.67
CA ALA A 23 -35.82 -11.47 -48.33
C ALA A 23 -34.90 -11.76 -49.52
N LEU A 24 -35.44 -11.89 -50.73
CA LEU A 24 -34.65 -12.08 -51.95
C LEU A 24 -33.79 -10.87 -52.29
N VAL A 25 -34.28 -9.64 -52.09
CA VAL A 25 -33.49 -8.42 -52.30
C VAL A 25 -32.33 -8.34 -51.31
N ILE A 26 -32.56 -8.66 -50.03
CA ILE A 26 -31.50 -8.71 -49.02
C ILE A 26 -30.48 -9.78 -49.38
N PHE A 27 -30.93 -10.98 -49.72
CA PHE A 27 -30.04 -12.07 -50.12
C PHE A 27 -29.22 -11.72 -51.36
N TYR A 28 -29.84 -11.09 -52.36
CA TYR A 28 -29.13 -10.64 -53.56
C TYR A 28 -28.12 -9.53 -53.23
N GLY A 29 -28.47 -8.55 -52.40
CA GLY A 29 -27.54 -7.49 -51.96
C GLY A 29 -26.31 -8.03 -51.22
N VAL A 30 -26.49 -9.05 -50.38
CA VAL A 30 -25.40 -9.78 -49.72
C VAL A 30 -24.60 -10.61 -50.72
N ALA A 31 -25.26 -11.30 -51.66
CA ALA A 31 -24.60 -12.14 -52.67
C ALA A 31 -23.80 -11.34 -53.71
N THR A 32 -24.20 -10.07 -53.97
CA THR A 32 -23.49 -9.19 -54.92
C THR A 32 -22.48 -8.25 -54.26
N ASP A 33 -22.15 -8.44 -52.96
CA ASP A 33 -21.19 -7.61 -52.22
C ASP A 33 -21.53 -6.10 -52.19
N ALA A 34 -22.80 -5.76 -52.48
CA ALA A 34 -23.26 -4.36 -52.59
C ALA A 34 -23.59 -3.74 -51.22
N SER A 35 -23.58 -4.54 -50.17
CA SER A 35 -23.81 -4.12 -48.79
C SER A 35 -22.88 -4.89 -47.85
N GLU A 36 -21.59 -4.57 -47.85
CA GLU A 36 -20.72 -4.93 -46.73
C GLU A 36 -21.26 -4.23 -45.48
N PRO A 37 -21.67 -4.96 -44.43
CA PRO A 37 -22.05 -4.33 -43.18
C PRO A 37 -20.82 -3.63 -42.57
N PRO A 38 -20.99 -2.48 -41.89
CA PRO A 38 -19.92 -1.55 -41.50
C PRO A 38 -18.86 -2.12 -40.52
N ILE A 39 -18.96 -3.40 -40.18
CA ILE A 39 -18.05 -4.13 -39.29
C ILE A 39 -16.88 -4.78 -40.08
N PHE A 40 -17.00 -4.90 -41.41
CA PHE A 40 -15.97 -5.48 -42.27
C PHE A 40 -15.26 -4.45 -43.17
N ALA A 41 -15.65 -3.17 -43.11
CA ALA A 41 -14.88 -2.13 -43.76
C ALA A 41 -13.47 -2.10 -43.15
N PRO A 42 -12.38 -2.23 -43.93
CA PRO A 42 -11.04 -2.05 -43.40
C PRO A 42 -10.96 -0.65 -42.82
N GLU A 43 -10.52 -0.55 -41.57
CA GLU A 43 -10.25 0.73 -40.92
C GLU A 43 -9.38 1.55 -41.85
N LYS A 44 -9.91 2.71 -42.28
CA LYS A 44 -9.25 3.64 -43.18
C LYS A 44 -7.89 3.95 -42.57
N ALA A 45 -6.82 3.48 -43.22
CA ALA A 45 -5.46 3.70 -42.76
C ALA A 45 -5.19 5.20 -42.63
N GLU A 46 -5.25 5.70 -41.40
CA GLU A 46 -4.71 7.01 -41.07
C GLU A 46 -3.20 6.92 -41.24
N VAL A 47 -2.67 7.76 -42.13
CA VAL A 47 -1.25 7.89 -42.40
C VAL A 47 -0.58 8.35 -41.11
N LEU A 48 0.07 7.42 -40.40
CA LEU A 48 0.97 7.73 -39.30
C LEU A 48 2.07 8.67 -39.84
N PRO A 49 2.40 9.79 -39.16
CA PRO A 49 3.51 10.62 -39.58
C PRO A 49 4.80 9.78 -39.58
N THR A 50 5.46 9.75 -40.74
CA THR A 50 6.79 9.16 -40.92
C THR A 50 7.73 9.70 -39.86
N VAL A 51 8.09 8.85 -38.90
CA VAL A 51 9.11 9.16 -37.89
C VAL A 51 10.43 9.33 -38.63
N ALA A 52 10.96 10.55 -38.58
CA ALA A 52 12.28 10.90 -39.07
C ALA A 52 13.32 9.96 -38.45
N ALA A 53 14.12 9.33 -39.30
CA ALA A 53 15.25 8.51 -38.90
C ALA A 53 16.28 9.36 -38.14
N PHE A 54 16.34 9.19 -36.82
CA PHE A 54 17.44 9.68 -36.01
C PHE A 54 18.39 8.51 -35.70
N GLY A 55 19.58 8.59 -36.27
CA GLY A 55 20.85 8.16 -35.68
C GLY A 55 21.04 6.67 -35.37
N THR A 56 22.12 6.10 -35.92
CA THR A 56 22.80 4.90 -35.42
C THR A 56 22.86 4.87 -33.88
N PRO A 57 22.52 3.73 -33.24
CA PRO A 57 22.60 3.63 -31.79
C PRO A 57 24.06 3.78 -31.33
N PRO A 58 24.32 4.51 -30.22
CA PRO A 58 25.65 4.56 -29.61
C PRO A 58 26.06 3.16 -29.10
N PRO A 59 27.37 2.84 -29.07
CA PRO A 59 27.84 1.54 -28.63
C PRO A 59 27.38 1.24 -27.19
N ARG A 60 26.83 0.05 -27.01
CA ARG A 60 26.37 -0.49 -25.72
C ARG A 60 27.52 -0.51 -24.72
N PRO A 61 27.37 0.01 -23.49
CA PRO A 61 28.40 -0.13 -22.46
C PRO A 61 28.56 -1.62 -22.10
N SER A 62 29.74 -2.15 -22.39
CA SER A 62 30.19 -3.47 -21.94
C SER A 62 30.59 -3.36 -20.48
N TRP A 63 29.76 -3.87 -19.57
CA TRP A 63 30.14 -4.03 -18.17
C TRP A 63 31.10 -5.22 -18.05
N THR A 64 32.38 -4.98 -18.31
CA THR A 64 33.44 -5.90 -17.94
C THR A 64 33.65 -5.77 -16.43
N PRO A 65 33.44 -6.82 -15.61
CA PRO A 65 33.71 -6.74 -14.18
C PRO A 65 35.21 -6.49 -13.96
N SER A 66 35.54 -5.32 -13.40
CA SER A 66 36.90 -5.02 -12.94
C SER A 66 37.18 -5.82 -11.68
N VAL A 67 38.19 -6.67 -11.70
CA VAL A 67 38.64 -7.44 -10.54
C VAL A 67 39.24 -6.47 -9.52
N THR A 68 38.45 -6.07 -8.52
CA THR A 68 38.92 -5.23 -7.42
C THR A 68 39.81 -6.07 -6.49
N PRO A 69 41.06 -5.64 -6.19
CA PRO A 69 41.93 -6.39 -5.28
C PRO A 69 41.34 -6.44 -3.88
N LEU A 70 41.34 -7.65 -3.30
CA LEU A 70 40.88 -7.94 -1.94
C LEU A 70 41.77 -7.20 -0.92
N PRO A 71 41.22 -6.44 0.05
CA PRO A 71 42.03 -5.74 1.03
C PRO A 71 42.73 -6.74 1.96
N THR A 72 44.05 -6.62 2.05
CA THR A 72 44.90 -7.37 2.99
C THR A 72 44.53 -6.98 4.41
N ARG A 73 44.25 -7.99 5.25
CA ARG A 73 43.91 -7.82 6.66
C ARG A 73 45.15 -7.35 7.43
N THR A 74 45.13 -6.13 7.95
CA THR A 74 46.14 -5.62 8.88
C THR A 74 45.65 -5.85 10.31
N ASP A 75 46.39 -6.66 11.08
CA ASP A 75 46.11 -6.90 12.49
C ASP A 75 46.20 -5.57 13.27
N THR A 76 45.08 -5.17 13.89
CA THR A 76 44.96 -3.94 14.68
C THR A 76 44.97 -4.31 16.17
N PRO A 77 45.72 -3.59 17.03
CA PRO A 77 45.94 -3.99 18.42
C PRO A 77 44.67 -3.91 19.28
N THR A 78 44.49 -4.92 20.12
CA THR A 78 43.43 -5.04 21.13
C THR A 78 43.57 -3.95 22.20
N ALA A 79 42.59 -3.05 22.31
CA ALA A 79 42.48 -2.12 23.44
C ALA A 79 41.63 -2.74 24.55
N THR A 80 42.27 -2.98 25.71
CA THR A 80 41.62 -3.44 26.94
C THR A 80 40.92 -2.26 27.62
N LEU A 81 39.59 -2.32 27.80
CA LEU A 81 38.83 -1.33 28.57
C LEU A 81 38.68 -1.80 30.02
N THR A 82 39.17 -1.00 30.96
CA THR A 82 38.86 -1.09 32.40
C THR A 82 37.67 -0.18 32.72
N LEU A 83 36.60 -0.75 33.30
CA LEU A 83 35.42 -0.02 33.79
C LEU A 83 35.47 0.10 35.32
N THR A 84 35.42 1.35 35.81
CA THR A 84 35.21 1.77 37.23
C THR A 84 34.73 3.23 37.12
N ASP A 85 33.69 3.76 37.76
CA ASP A 85 32.97 3.45 38.99
C ASP A 85 31.48 3.82 38.87
N THR A 86 30.65 3.13 39.65
CA THR A 86 29.21 3.37 39.83
C THR A 86 29.00 4.25 41.07
N PRO A 87 28.38 5.45 40.98
CA PRO A 87 27.90 6.12 42.18
C PRO A 87 26.49 5.62 42.55
N THR A 88 26.41 4.82 43.62
CA THR A 88 25.17 4.45 44.30
C THR A 88 24.77 5.56 45.27
N GLN A 89 23.67 6.26 45.01
CA GLN A 89 23.06 7.20 45.96
C GLN A 89 21.96 6.47 46.76
N THR A 90 22.24 6.20 48.04
CA THR A 90 21.28 5.62 49.00
C THR A 90 20.73 6.74 49.89
N PRO A 91 19.42 7.06 49.86
CA PRO A 91 18.81 7.86 50.91
C PRO A 91 18.23 6.95 52.01
N THR A 92 18.85 6.98 53.20
CA THR A 92 18.30 6.39 54.42
C THR A 92 18.23 7.46 55.50
N LEU A 93 17.03 7.95 55.82
CA LEU A 93 16.74 8.60 57.10
C LEU A 93 15.34 8.22 57.57
N THR A 94 15.30 7.33 58.55
CA THR A 94 14.12 7.04 59.39
C THR A 94 14.42 7.59 60.79
N PRO A 95 13.58 8.49 61.33
CA PRO A 95 13.41 8.52 62.78
C PRO A 95 11.98 8.15 63.21
N THR A 96 11.99 7.26 64.19
CA THR A 96 10.95 6.54 64.91
C THR A 96 9.95 7.44 65.63
N ILE A 97 8.64 7.16 65.51
CA ILE A 97 7.60 7.73 66.39
C ILE A 97 7.49 6.85 67.64
N THR A 98 7.90 7.37 68.79
CA THR A 98 7.68 6.75 70.10
C THR A 98 6.40 7.31 70.72
N ASN A 99 5.40 6.46 70.94
CA ASN A 99 4.20 6.81 71.71
C ASN A 99 4.48 6.63 73.21
N THR A 100 4.34 7.71 73.98
CA THR A 100 4.31 7.69 75.45
C THR A 100 2.97 8.27 75.90
N PRO A 101 2.10 7.53 76.62
CA PRO A 101 0.86 8.08 77.16
C PRO A 101 1.05 8.60 78.60
N GLY A 102 0.57 9.81 78.88
CA GLY A 102 0.47 10.39 80.23
C GLY A 102 -0.02 11.84 80.21
N PRO A 103 -0.75 12.33 81.24
CA PRO A 103 -2.01 13.04 81.03
C PRO A 103 -1.99 14.56 81.19
N THR A 104 -3.00 15.20 80.57
CA THR A 104 -3.71 16.46 80.92
C THR A 104 -2.91 17.76 81.12
N GLY A 105 -3.24 18.77 80.32
CA GLY A 105 -2.91 20.18 80.61
C GLY A 105 -3.09 21.11 79.42
N THR A 106 -4.28 21.70 79.29
CA THR A 106 -4.61 22.91 78.51
C THR A 106 -3.57 24.02 78.66
N PHE A 107 -3.14 24.70 77.59
CA PHE A 107 -2.98 26.16 77.51
C PHE A 107 -2.88 26.68 76.06
N THR A 108 -3.64 27.74 75.82
CA THR A 108 -3.83 28.57 74.61
C THR A 108 -2.71 29.67 74.50
N PRO A 109 -2.67 30.52 73.45
CA PRO A 109 -1.47 30.90 72.67
C PRO A 109 -0.83 32.26 73.05
N SER A 110 0.31 32.62 72.43
CA SER A 110 0.75 34.03 72.27
C SER A 110 1.88 34.21 71.23
N PRO A 111 2.17 35.44 70.74
CA PRO A 111 1.95 35.78 69.34
C PRO A 111 3.23 35.96 68.51
N THR A 112 3.01 35.83 67.22
CA THR A 112 3.88 36.06 66.07
C THR A 112 4.67 37.37 66.15
N LYS A 113 6.01 37.30 66.14
CA LYS A 113 6.87 38.43 65.79
C LYS A 113 7.06 38.49 64.27
N THR A 114 6.49 39.53 63.68
CA THR A 114 6.66 39.94 62.29
C THR A 114 8.13 40.31 62.01
N LEU A 115 8.80 39.54 61.16
CA LEU A 115 10.12 39.88 60.61
C LEU A 115 9.93 40.72 59.35
N VAL A 116 10.47 41.93 59.37
CA VAL A 116 10.50 42.90 58.26
C VAL A 116 11.39 42.33 57.14
N PRO A 117 10.96 42.33 55.86
CA PRO A 117 11.80 41.83 54.77
C PRO A 117 13.00 42.75 54.52
N HIS A 118 14.21 42.20 54.58
CA HIS A 118 15.41 42.88 54.14
C HIS A 118 15.44 42.94 52.61
N THR A 119 15.57 44.15 52.06
CA THR A 119 15.72 44.42 50.63
C THR A 119 17.05 43.81 50.14
N PRO A 120 17.05 42.86 49.19
CA PRO A 120 18.30 42.32 48.65
C PRO A 120 18.99 43.35 47.76
N THR A 121 20.20 43.74 48.14
CA THR A 121 21.12 44.54 47.32
C THR A 121 21.51 43.73 46.08
N PRO A 122 21.43 44.27 44.84
CA PRO A 122 21.81 43.54 43.65
C PRO A 122 23.32 43.22 43.70
N THR A 123 23.63 41.95 43.92
CA THR A 123 25.00 41.43 43.88
C THR A 123 25.35 41.16 42.43
N ARG A 124 26.55 41.57 41.98
CA ARG A 124 27.00 41.35 40.60
C ARG A 124 26.99 39.86 40.25
N THR A 125 26.07 39.47 39.37
CA THR A 125 26.04 38.14 38.76
C THR A 125 27.34 37.93 37.99
N PRO A 126 28.13 36.86 38.24
CA PRO A 126 29.28 36.55 37.42
C PRO A 126 28.80 36.23 36.00
N THR A 127 29.29 36.98 35.02
CA THR A 127 29.08 36.73 33.60
C THR A 127 29.59 35.33 33.27
N PRO A 128 28.83 34.45 32.60
CA PRO A 128 29.31 33.12 32.25
C PRO A 128 30.53 33.25 31.33
N THR A 129 31.70 32.85 31.83
CA THR A 129 32.89 32.67 31.01
C THR A 129 32.57 31.58 29.99
N ALA A 130 32.86 31.84 28.70
CA ALA A 130 32.66 30.87 27.64
C ALA A 130 33.37 29.56 28.00
N SER A 131 32.57 28.55 28.39
CA SER A 131 33.06 27.20 28.56
C SER A 131 33.39 26.66 27.18
N PHE A 132 34.63 26.24 26.98
CA PHE A 132 35.03 25.54 25.76
C PHE A 132 34.14 24.30 25.64
N THR A 133 33.16 24.37 24.75
CA THR A 133 32.45 23.19 24.30
C THR A 133 33.53 22.32 23.65
N PRO A 134 33.83 21.10 24.14
CA PRO A 134 34.68 20.21 23.40
C PRO A 134 33.98 19.98 22.06
N THR A 135 34.51 20.59 21.00
CA THR A 135 34.13 20.24 19.65
C THR A 135 34.47 18.77 19.53
N LEU A 136 33.46 17.91 19.58
CA LEU A 136 33.61 16.52 19.20
C LEU A 136 33.99 16.56 17.73
N THR A 137 35.30 16.57 17.47
CA THR A 137 35.83 16.23 16.16
C THR A 137 35.21 14.87 15.85
N PRO A 138 34.42 14.72 14.76
CA PRO A 138 33.93 13.40 14.39
C PRO A 138 35.17 12.56 14.15
N SER A 139 35.53 11.75 15.14
CA SER A 139 36.44 10.63 14.93
C SER A 139 35.78 9.84 13.83
N ALA A 140 36.46 9.70 12.70
CA ALA A 140 36.00 8.90 11.58
C ALA A 140 35.65 7.53 12.13
N THR A 141 34.38 7.35 12.43
CA THR A 141 33.85 6.08 12.89
C THR A 141 34.09 5.19 11.69
N GLY A 142 34.86 4.11 11.90
CA GLY A 142 35.08 3.08 10.89
C GLY A 142 33.74 2.70 10.24
N PRO A 143 33.78 2.09 9.03
CA PRO A 143 32.60 1.92 8.19
C PRO A 143 31.40 1.51 9.05
N THR A 144 30.40 2.39 9.11
CA THR A 144 29.14 2.14 9.80
C THR A 144 28.67 0.79 9.27
N GLY A 145 28.75 -0.25 10.10
CA GLY A 145 28.32 -1.58 9.71
C GLY A 145 26.93 -1.43 9.13
N THR A 146 26.79 -1.68 7.83
CA THR A 146 25.49 -1.62 7.19
C THR A 146 24.59 -2.56 7.99
N PRO A 147 23.44 -2.10 8.51
CA PRO A 147 22.57 -2.99 9.27
C PRO A 147 22.27 -4.20 8.39
N THR A 148 22.73 -5.38 8.80
CA THR A 148 22.42 -6.62 8.12
C THR A 148 20.90 -6.78 8.16
N GLY A 149 20.24 -6.71 7.01
CA GLY A 149 18.79 -6.72 6.94
C GLY A 149 18.21 -7.95 7.64
N THR A 150 17.41 -7.74 8.68
CA THR A 150 16.61 -8.80 9.31
C THR A 150 15.60 -9.28 8.28
N GLN A 151 15.59 -10.59 7.97
CA GLN A 151 14.57 -11.16 7.09
C GLN A 151 13.17 -10.91 7.65
N SER A 152 12.23 -10.54 6.78
CA SER A 152 10.81 -10.46 7.14
C SER A 152 10.32 -11.81 7.69
N PRO A 153 9.39 -11.84 8.68
CA PRO A 153 8.76 -13.08 9.11
C PRO A 153 7.88 -13.71 8.02
N TYR A 154 7.46 -12.93 7.01
CA TYR A 154 6.58 -13.38 5.96
C TYR A 154 7.33 -13.77 4.68
N PRO A 155 6.93 -14.86 4.00
CA PRO A 155 7.49 -15.24 2.70
C PRO A 155 7.05 -14.30 1.57
N PHE A 156 5.92 -13.59 1.74
CA PHE A 156 5.49 -12.53 0.82
C PHE A 156 5.63 -11.15 1.45
N MET A 157 5.91 -10.16 0.61
CA MET A 157 5.96 -8.75 0.95
C MET A 157 5.05 -7.95 0.03
N VAL A 158 4.60 -6.78 0.49
CA VAL A 158 3.90 -5.84 -0.38
C VAL A 158 4.90 -5.28 -1.39
N GLN A 159 4.56 -5.31 -2.67
CA GLN A 159 5.39 -4.68 -3.69
C GLN A 159 5.43 -3.17 -3.44
N PRO A 160 6.63 -2.56 -3.34
CA PRO A 160 6.76 -1.12 -3.14
C PRO A 160 5.96 -0.33 -4.18
N SER A 161 5.27 0.70 -3.71
CA SER A 161 4.46 1.62 -4.55
C SER A 161 3.33 0.94 -5.34
N SER A 162 2.96 -0.30 -5.01
CA SER A 162 1.83 -0.98 -5.68
C SER A 162 0.47 -0.57 -5.11
N LEU A 163 0.42 -0.13 -3.83
CA LEU A 163 -0.79 0.38 -3.21
C LEU A 163 -1.20 1.71 -3.83
N ILE A 164 -2.19 1.68 -4.72
CA ILE A 164 -2.68 2.85 -5.45
C ILE A 164 -4.20 2.84 -5.41
N LEU A 165 -4.80 3.96 -5.03
CA LEU A 165 -6.23 4.21 -5.17
C LEU A 165 -6.50 4.87 -6.52
N ARG A 166 -7.40 4.29 -7.29
CA ARG A 166 -7.78 4.76 -8.63
C ARG A 166 -9.23 4.45 -8.96
N GLU A 167 -9.68 4.93 -10.11
CA GLU A 167 -10.99 4.60 -10.65
C GLU A 167 -11.03 3.11 -11.03
N ASN A 168 -12.18 2.49 -10.74
CA ASN A 168 -12.49 1.15 -11.17
C ASN A 168 -12.50 1.09 -12.70
N PHE A 169 -11.50 0.42 -13.25
CA PHE A 169 -11.36 0.14 -14.68
C PHE A 169 -11.73 -1.30 -15.04
N ALA A 170 -11.98 -2.16 -14.03
CA ALA A 170 -12.11 -3.60 -14.24
C ALA A 170 -13.51 -4.03 -14.66
N ASN A 171 -14.51 -3.18 -14.43
CA ASN A 171 -15.89 -3.43 -14.83
C ASN A 171 -16.65 -2.11 -15.07
N SER A 172 -17.88 -2.21 -15.56
CA SER A 172 -18.72 -1.06 -15.92
C SER A 172 -19.60 -0.52 -14.77
N ALA A 173 -19.37 -0.93 -13.52
CA ALA A 173 -20.24 -0.55 -12.40
C ALA A 173 -20.01 0.89 -11.89
N GLY A 174 -18.91 1.53 -12.29
CA GLY A 174 -18.57 2.89 -11.87
C GLY A 174 -18.64 3.03 -10.35
N CYS A 175 -19.39 4.04 -9.86
CA CYS A 175 -19.48 4.36 -8.44
C CYS A 175 -20.37 3.40 -7.63
N SER A 176 -21.13 2.51 -8.29
CA SER A 176 -21.94 1.46 -7.66
C SER A 176 -21.11 0.24 -7.28
N TRP A 177 -19.81 0.44 -7.10
CA TRP A 177 -18.84 -0.60 -6.79
C TRP A 177 -17.63 0.00 -6.07
N GLN A 178 -17.10 -0.77 -5.13
CA GLN A 178 -15.82 -0.51 -4.49
C GLN A 178 -15.11 -1.83 -4.22
N GLY A 179 -13.80 -1.88 -4.44
CA GLY A 179 -13.06 -3.13 -4.32
C GLY A 179 -11.56 -2.95 -4.14
N VAL A 180 -10.91 -4.06 -3.83
CA VAL A 180 -9.46 -4.18 -3.77
C VAL A 180 -9.02 -5.31 -4.69
N ALA A 181 -7.92 -5.09 -5.40
CA ALA A 181 -7.41 -6.04 -6.38
C ALA A 181 -5.90 -5.97 -6.50
N GLY A 182 -5.32 -6.83 -7.32
CA GLY A 182 -3.91 -6.75 -7.70
C GLY A 182 -3.37 -8.09 -8.15
N GLN A 183 -2.07 -8.29 -7.97
CA GLN A 183 -1.38 -9.50 -8.40
C GLN A 183 -0.48 -10.08 -7.31
N VAL A 184 -0.15 -11.34 -7.47
CA VAL A 184 0.90 -12.00 -6.69
C VAL A 184 1.96 -12.52 -7.65
N SER A 185 3.22 -12.15 -7.44
CA SER A 185 4.34 -12.60 -8.27
C SER A 185 5.53 -13.04 -7.44
N THR A 186 6.51 -13.69 -8.06
CA THR A 186 7.83 -13.92 -7.48
C THR A 186 8.68 -12.65 -7.54
N ASP A 187 9.83 -12.67 -6.87
CA ASP A 187 10.87 -11.64 -6.99
C ASP A 187 11.43 -11.52 -8.42
N ARG A 188 11.22 -12.54 -9.27
CA ARG A 188 11.53 -12.55 -10.70
C ARG A 188 10.38 -12.08 -11.59
N GLY A 189 9.23 -11.72 -11.00
CA GLY A 189 8.05 -11.27 -11.73
C GLY A 189 7.19 -12.41 -12.29
N GLU A 190 7.46 -13.66 -11.96
CA GLU A 190 6.64 -14.80 -12.40
C GLU A 190 5.31 -14.82 -11.63
N PRO A 191 4.17 -15.11 -12.26
CA PRO A 191 2.88 -15.13 -11.58
C PRO A 191 2.77 -16.28 -10.58
N VAL A 192 2.29 -15.99 -9.37
CA VAL A 192 2.02 -16.98 -8.33
C VAL A 192 0.51 -17.13 -8.13
N THR A 193 -0.06 -18.20 -8.68
CA THR A 193 -1.50 -18.49 -8.63
C THR A 193 -1.86 -19.39 -7.46
N GLY A 194 -3.12 -19.36 -7.02
CA GLY A 194 -3.65 -20.25 -5.97
C GLY A 194 -3.34 -19.80 -4.53
N VAL A 195 -2.75 -18.62 -4.34
CA VAL A 195 -2.56 -18.02 -3.01
C VAL A 195 -3.88 -17.40 -2.55
N GLN A 196 -4.31 -17.68 -1.33
CA GLN A 196 -5.54 -17.08 -0.81
C GLN A 196 -5.30 -15.62 -0.46
N VAL A 197 -6.16 -14.74 -0.96
CA VAL A 197 -6.22 -13.33 -0.58
C VAL A 197 -7.44 -13.15 0.31
N ARG A 198 -7.25 -12.49 1.44
CA ARG A 198 -8.32 -12.24 2.42
C ARG A 198 -8.44 -10.75 2.65
N ALA A 199 -9.67 -10.25 2.60
CA ALA A 199 -10.01 -8.89 2.98
C ALA A 199 -11.05 -8.89 4.09
N THR A 200 -10.83 -8.05 5.10
CA THR A 200 -11.79 -7.75 6.17
C THR A 200 -12.04 -6.25 6.18
N GLY A 201 -13.19 -5.82 6.70
CA GLY A 201 -13.52 -4.40 6.83
C GLY A 201 -14.53 -4.15 7.94
N GLU A 202 -14.71 -2.88 8.31
CA GLU A 202 -15.66 -2.51 9.37
C GLU A 202 -17.13 -2.72 8.95
N THR A 203 -17.40 -2.56 7.65
CA THR A 203 -18.75 -2.61 7.06
C THR A 203 -19.04 -3.93 6.35
N MET A 204 -18.11 -4.89 6.38
CA MET A 204 -18.25 -6.20 5.74
C MET A 204 -17.61 -7.31 6.59
N GLY A 205 -18.17 -8.51 6.51
CA GLY A 205 -17.49 -9.70 7.01
C GLY A 205 -16.21 -10.02 6.22
N GLU A 206 -15.51 -11.06 6.63
CA GLU A 206 -14.37 -11.57 5.86
C GLU A 206 -14.79 -12.01 4.46
N ARG A 207 -14.02 -11.62 3.44
CA ARG A 207 -14.12 -12.13 2.08
C ARG A 207 -12.77 -12.66 1.62
N THR A 208 -12.81 -13.71 0.81
CA THR A 208 -11.60 -14.34 0.29
C THR A 208 -11.72 -14.60 -1.20
N THR A 209 -10.56 -14.65 -1.86
CA THR A 209 -10.41 -15.06 -3.26
C THR A 209 -9.06 -15.76 -3.42
N LEU A 210 -8.75 -16.25 -4.62
CA LEU A 210 -7.45 -16.83 -4.97
C LEU A 210 -6.75 -15.97 -6.01
N SER A 211 -5.42 -15.86 -5.91
CA SER A 211 -4.60 -15.29 -6.99
C SER A 211 -4.74 -16.11 -8.27
N GLY A 212 -4.91 -15.41 -9.40
CA GLY A 212 -5.13 -16.01 -10.73
C GLY A 212 -6.60 -16.18 -11.11
N THR A 213 -7.55 -15.78 -10.26
CA THR A 213 -8.99 -15.87 -10.56
C THR A 213 -9.52 -14.70 -11.40
N ASN A 214 -8.83 -13.55 -11.39
CA ASN A 214 -9.23 -12.38 -12.16
C ASN A 214 -8.07 -11.87 -13.02
N GLN A 215 -8.06 -12.29 -14.28
CA GLN A 215 -6.99 -11.99 -15.24
C GLN A 215 -6.99 -10.55 -15.76
N VAL A 216 -8.03 -9.74 -15.46
CA VAL A 216 -8.03 -8.30 -15.78
C VAL A 216 -6.87 -7.58 -15.10
N TYR A 217 -6.48 -8.07 -13.91
CA TYR A 217 -5.33 -7.56 -13.17
C TYR A 217 -4.02 -8.24 -13.58
N GLY A 218 -4.06 -9.21 -14.50
CA GLY A 218 -2.95 -9.97 -15.09
C GLY A 218 -2.89 -11.43 -14.61
N PRO A 219 -1.84 -12.22 -14.93
CA PRO A 219 -1.92 -13.69 -14.88
C PRO A 219 -2.18 -14.30 -13.51
N ALA A 220 -1.63 -13.72 -12.43
CA ALA A 220 -1.95 -14.05 -11.04
C ALA A 220 -2.84 -13.00 -10.37
N GLY A 221 -3.73 -12.40 -11.16
CA GLY A 221 -4.62 -11.34 -10.74
C GLY A 221 -5.73 -11.83 -9.83
N TRP A 222 -6.14 -10.97 -8.90
CA TRP A 222 -7.21 -11.24 -7.94
C TRP A 222 -8.02 -9.98 -7.68
N GLU A 223 -9.27 -10.17 -7.26
CA GLU A 223 -10.18 -9.10 -6.90
C GLU A 223 -11.09 -9.52 -5.75
N ILE A 224 -11.31 -8.61 -4.81
CA ILE A 224 -12.32 -8.72 -3.78
C ILE A 224 -13.19 -7.47 -3.85
N VAL A 225 -14.46 -7.66 -4.17
CA VAL A 225 -15.47 -6.62 -4.05
C VAL A 225 -15.69 -6.34 -2.57
N LEU A 226 -15.67 -5.07 -2.18
CA LEU A 226 -15.85 -4.63 -0.79
C LEU A 226 -17.29 -4.15 -0.56
N GLY A 227 -17.89 -3.49 -1.55
CA GLY A 227 -19.27 -3.00 -1.45
C GLY A 227 -19.87 -2.59 -2.80
N SER A 228 -21.17 -2.26 -2.77
CA SER A 228 -21.96 -1.80 -3.92
C SER A 228 -22.07 -0.26 -4.01
N SER A 229 -21.26 0.45 -3.24
CA SER A 229 -21.12 1.90 -3.29
C SER A 229 -19.78 2.30 -2.68
N THR A 230 -19.30 3.50 -3.01
CA THR A 230 -18.14 4.08 -2.34
C THR A 230 -18.44 4.34 -0.86
N ASN A 231 -17.42 4.23 0.00
CA ASN A 231 -17.48 4.56 1.41
C ASN A 231 -16.09 4.97 1.94
N THR A 232 -16.04 5.34 3.22
CA THR A 232 -14.82 5.72 3.95
C THR A 232 -14.32 4.65 4.92
N ALA A 233 -14.82 3.41 4.82
CA ALA A 233 -14.47 2.36 5.76
C ALA A 233 -12.99 1.95 5.62
N ARG A 234 -12.45 1.42 6.72
CA ARG A 234 -11.12 0.79 6.73
C ARG A 234 -11.23 -0.68 6.34
N TYR A 235 -10.29 -1.12 5.53
CA TYR A 235 -10.12 -2.51 5.12
C TYR A 235 -8.71 -2.99 5.39
N GLN A 236 -8.58 -4.28 5.66
CA GLN A 236 -7.31 -4.97 5.86
C GLN A 236 -7.20 -6.12 4.87
N VAL A 237 -6.06 -6.20 4.18
CA VAL A 237 -5.80 -7.23 3.16
C VAL A 237 -4.51 -7.96 3.45
N ALA A 238 -4.53 -9.29 3.40
CA ALA A 238 -3.34 -10.12 3.55
C ALA A 238 -3.46 -11.42 2.72
N LEU A 239 -2.30 -12.04 2.48
CA LEU A 239 -2.20 -13.37 1.88
C LEU A 239 -2.23 -14.45 2.95
N TRP A 240 -2.87 -15.57 2.62
CA TRP A 240 -3.03 -16.74 3.47
C TRP A 240 -2.72 -18.01 2.68
N ALA A 241 -2.16 -19.01 3.37
CA ALA A 241 -2.05 -20.39 2.91
C ALA A 241 -2.28 -21.32 4.10
N ASP A 242 -3.10 -22.36 3.90
CA ASP A 242 -3.38 -23.38 4.92
C ASP A 242 -3.80 -22.81 6.28
N GLY A 243 -4.54 -21.71 6.28
CA GLY A 243 -5.01 -21.03 7.49
C GLY A 243 -3.94 -20.22 8.24
N VAL A 244 -2.75 -20.04 7.65
CA VAL A 244 -1.67 -19.20 8.17
C VAL A 244 -1.53 -17.93 7.32
N GLN A 245 -1.37 -16.78 7.97
CA GLN A 245 -1.06 -15.54 7.27
C GLN A 245 0.40 -15.54 6.80
N ILE A 246 0.62 -15.29 5.51
CA ILE A 246 1.92 -15.40 4.85
C ILE A 246 2.42 -14.09 4.23
N SER A 247 1.73 -12.97 4.47
CA SER A 247 2.17 -11.62 4.13
C SER A 247 1.91 -10.64 5.29
N PRO A 248 2.55 -9.46 5.31
CA PRO A 248 2.07 -8.33 6.09
C PRO A 248 0.61 -7.99 5.76
N THR A 249 -0.11 -7.43 6.73
CA THR A 249 -1.43 -6.84 6.51
C THR A 249 -1.29 -5.46 5.88
N VAL A 250 -2.06 -5.21 4.83
CA VAL A 250 -2.17 -3.91 4.16
C VAL A 250 -3.44 -3.24 4.63
N GLU A 251 -3.31 -2.05 5.20
CA GLU A 251 -4.46 -1.23 5.57
C GLU A 251 -4.83 -0.27 4.45
N ILE A 252 -6.12 -0.19 4.14
CA ILE A 252 -6.65 0.62 3.05
C ILE A 252 -7.82 1.43 3.59
N VAL A 253 -7.77 2.75 3.41
CA VAL A 253 -8.87 3.65 3.74
C VAL A 253 -9.26 4.38 2.46
N PHE A 254 -10.53 4.26 2.09
CA PHE A 254 -11.04 4.90 0.89
C PHE A 254 -11.54 6.31 1.18
N PRO A 255 -11.46 7.24 0.20
CA PRO A 255 -11.88 8.62 0.38
C PRO A 255 -13.35 8.86 0.04
N ASN A 256 -14.15 7.80 -0.15
CA ASN A 256 -15.52 7.89 -0.67
C ASN A 256 -15.61 8.68 -2.00
N SER A 257 -14.72 8.38 -2.93
CA SER A 257 -14.68 9.01 -4.25
C SER A 257 -14.74 7.94 -5.34
N CYS A 258 -15.55 8.20 -6.37
CA CYS A 258 -15.68 7.31 -7.53
C CYS A 258 -14.38 7.21 -8.34
N GLN A 259 -13.57 8.27 -8.35
CA GLN A 259 -12.26 8.31 -8.99
C GLN A 259 -11.19 7.51 -8.22
N GLN A 260 -11.54 7.03 -7.03
CA GLN A 260 -10.66 6.30 -6.12
C GLN A 260 -11.44 5.18 -5.42
N ASN A 261 -12.27 4.44 -6.17
CA ASN A 261 -13.09 3.34 -5.65
C ASN A 261 -12.46 1.95 -5.85
N LEU A 262 -11.27 1.88 -6.45
CA LEU A 262 -10.46 0.68 -6.57
C LEU A 262 -9.10 0.89 -5.90
N ALA A 263 -8.76 0.05 -4.92
CA ALA A 263 -7.40 -0.06 -4.43
C ALA A 263 -6.69 -1.19 -5.16
N THR A 264 -5.56 -0.92 -5.79
CA THR A 264 -4.67 -1.98 -6.26
C THR A 264 -3.53 -2.18 -5.29
N VAL A 265 -3.13 -3.43 -5.06
CA VAL A 265 -1.97 -3.79 -4.24
C VAL A 265 -1.38 -5.10 -4.75
N ASN A 266 -0.07 -5.13 -4.97
CA ASN A 266 0.62 -6.32 -5.42
C ASN A 266 1.48 -6.91 -4.30
N PHE A 267 1.68 -8.21 -4.35
CA PHE A 267 2.54 -8.94 -3.42
C PHE A 267 3.66 -9.65 -4.17
N ILE A 268 4.85 -9.64 -3.59
CA ILE A 268 6.04 -10.31 -4.12
C ILE A 268 6.45 -11.42 -3.16
N GLN A 269 6.62 -12.63 -3.69
CA GLN A 269 7.22 -13.75 -3.00
C GLN A 269 8.73 -13.55 -2.92
N THR A 270 9.26 -13.47 -1.71
CA THR A 270 10.71 -13.34 -1.45
C THR A 270 11.35 -14.68 -1.08
N ARG A 271 10.54 -15.67 -0.71
CA ARG A 271 10.95 -17.06 -0.47
C ARG A 271 9.74 -18.03 -0.53
N PRO A 272 9.97 -19.36 -0.67
CA PRO A 272 8.92 -20.37 -0.56
C PRO A 272 8.18 -20.33 0.79
N TYR A 273 6.92 -20.82 0.81
CA TYR A 273 6.04 -20.88 1.98
C TYR A 273 5.47 -22.28 2.16
#